data_AF-A0A8C2EPF5-F1
#
_entry.id   AF-A0A8C2EPF5-F1
#
_cell.length_a   1.000
_cell.length_b   1.000
_cell.length_c   1.000
_cell.angle_alpha   90.00
_cell.angle_beta   90.00
_cell.angle_gamma   90.00
#
_symmetry.space_group_name_H-M   'P 1'
#
loop_
_entity.id
_entity.type
_entity.pdbx_description
1 polymer ?
#
loop_
_entity_poly.entity_id
_entity_poly.type
_entity_poly.pdbx_seq_one_letter_code
_entity_poly.pdbx_strand_id
1 'polypeptide(L)'
;MVITCIVKGCDNKEKVYSAVMFHRIPTHHTQWKAWLAALNKNPKTPLMTLKKWRVCSEHFTLEDYTCTGTRLKDEATPTIFKSLTQQMFLFAFQKNNSCHCYFCHNCVNYYTGRVE
;
A
#
# COMPACT_ATOMS: atom_id res chain seq x y z
N MET A 1 -21.75 -10.70 -5.45
CA MET A 1 -21.17 -9.93 -4.33
C MET A 1 -19.78 -9.48 -4.76
N VAL A 2 -19.46 -8.19 -4.69
CA VAL A 2 -18.15 -7.65 -5.11
C VAL A 2 -17.17 -7.78 -3.95
N ILE A 3 -15.99 -8.36 -4.19
CA ILE A 3 -14.92 -8.41 -3.18
C ILE A 3 -14.28 -7.03 -3.04
N THR A 4 -14.14 -6.54 -1.80
CA THR A 4 -13.49 -5.26 -1.48
C THR A 4 -12.36 -5.46 -0.48
N CYS A 5 -11.38 -4.55 -0.53
CA CYS A 5 -10.29 -4.55 0.46
C CYS A 5 -10.82 -4.11 1.84
N ILE A 6 -10.39 -4.79 2.91
CA ILE A 6 -10.77 -4.45 4.30
C ILE A 6 -9.93 -3.33 4.90
N VAL A 7 -8.83 -2.96 4.24
CA VAL A 7 -7.90 -1.93 4.71
C VAL A 7 -8.60 -0.57 4.71
N LYS A 8 -8.50 0.15 5.83
CA LYS A 8 -9.07 1.50 5.95
C LYS A 8 -8.40 2.44 4.93
N GLY A 9 -9.21 3.17 4.15
CA GLY A 9 -8.71 4.09 3.13
C GLY A 9 -8.32 3.42 1.80
N CYS A 10 -8.62 2.13 1.63
CA CYS A 10 -8.42 1.43 0.36
C CYS A 10 -9.76 1.21 -0.35
N ASP A 11 -9.94 1.85 -1.50
CA ASP A 11 -11.15 1.73 -2.33
C ASP A 11 -11.03 0.63 -3.40
N ASN A 12 -10.02 -0.24 -3.29
CA ASN A 12 -9.81 -1.33 -4.23
C ASN A 12 -10.93 -2.37 -4.11
N LYS A 13 -11.50 -2.66 -5.27
CA LYS A 13 -12.58 -3.63 -5.48
C LYS A 13 -12.22 -4.56 -6.63
N GLU A 14 -12.63 -5.81 -6.52
CA GLU A 14 -12.40 -6.83 -7.53
C GLU A 14 -13.09 -6.43 -8.83
N LYS A 15 -12.32 -6.46 -9.92
CA LYS A 15 -12.78 -6.18 -11.29
C LYS A 15 -12.20 -7.26 -12.19
N VAL A 16 -12.98 -7.68 -13.19
CA VAL A 16 -12.64 -8.78 -14.11
C VAL A 16 -11.29 -8.57 -14.81
N TYR A 17 -10.92 -7.32 -15.09
CA TYR A 17 -9.68 -6.98 -15.82
C TYR A 17 -8.67 -6.22 -14.97
N SER A 18 -8.68 -6.42 -13.65
CA SER A 18 -7.70 -5.80 -12.76
C SER A 18 -6.50 -6.71 -12.50
N ALA A 19 -5.29 -6.14 -12.53
CA ALA A 19 -4.08 -6.82 -12.08
C ALA A 19 -3.99 -6.97 -10.55
N VAL A 20 -4.92 -6.35 -9.81
CA VAL A 20 -4.96 -6.38 -8.34
C VAL A 20 -5.53 -7.71 -7.84
N MET A 21 -4.72 -8.47 -7.12
CA MET A 21 -5.13 -9.73 -6.50
C MET A 21 -5.72 -9.48 -5.11
N PHE A 22 -6.66 -10.33 -4.69
CA PHE A 22 -7.29 -10.26 -3.37
C PHE A 22 -6.94 -11.49 -2.54
N HIS A 23 -6.14 -11.28 -1.50
CA HIS A 23 -5.68 -12.33 -0.61
C HIS A 23 -6.63 -12.54 0.56
N ARG A 24 -6.82 -13.79 0.95
CA ARG A 24 -7.62 -14.15 2.14
C ARG A 24 -6.76 -13.97 3.38
N ILE A 25 -7.40 -13.57 4.48
CA ILE A 25 -6.71 -13.58 5.77
C ILE A 25 -6.36 -15.04 6.11
N PRO A 26 -5.09 -15.32 6.46
CA PRO A 26 -4.68 -16.66 6.87
C PRO A 26 -5.47 -17.13 8.09
N THR A 27 -5.72 -18.43 8.18
CA THR A 27 -6.43 -19.03 9.32
C THR A 27 -5.44 -19.54 10.39
N HIS A 28 -4.15 -19.60 10.06
CA HIS A 28 -3.09 -20.15 10.91
C HIS A 28 -2.73 -19.22 12.07
N HIS A 29 -2.67 -19.78 13.28
CA HIS A 29 -2.82 -19.05 14.55
C HIS A 29 -1.81 -17.88 14.79
N THR A 30 -0.66 -17.92 14.14
CA THR A 30 0.42 -16.94 14.25
C THR A 30 0.23 -15.79 13.27
N GLN A 31 -0.01 -16.08 12.00
CA GLN A 31 -0.05 -15.06 10.94
C GLN A 31 -1.30 -14.17 11.00
N TRP A 32 -2.47 -14.72 11.38
CA TRP A 32 -3.71 -13.92 11.43
C TRP A 32 -3.66 -12.83 12.50
N LYS A 33 -2.97 -13.07 13.63
CA LYS A 33 -2.78 -12.07 14.69
C LYS A 33 -1.96 -10.89 14.18
N ALA A 34 -0.87 -11.14 13.46
CA ALA A 34 -0.05 -10.10 12.87
C ALA A 34 -0.83 -9.28 11.84
N TRP A 35 -1.63 -9.95 10.99
CA TRP A 35 -2.52 -9.27 10.06
C TRP A 35 -3.55 -8.40 10.77
N LEU A 36 -4.18 -8.87 11.85
CA LEU A 36 -5.14 -8.06 12.59
C LEU A 36 -4.51 -6.87 13.30
N ALA A 37 -3.29 -7.03 13.82
CA ALA A 37 -2.53 -5.93 14.38
C ALA A 37 -2.26 -4.87 13.30
N ALA A 38 -1.76 -5.27 12.13
CA ALA A 38 -1.50 -4.37 11.00
C ALA A 38 -2.79 -3.67 10.49
N LEU A 39 -3.89 -4.42 10.39
CA LEU A 39 -5.21 -3.89 9.98
C LEU A 39 -5.90 -3.04 11.06
N ASN A 40 -5.32 -2.93 12.26
CA ASN A 40 -5.94 -2.28 13.42
C ASN A 40 -7.35 -2.83 13.70
N LYS A 41 -7.48 -4.16 13.74
CA LYS A 41 -8.73 -4.90 14.01
C LYS A 41 -8.63 -5.70 15.29
N ASN A 42 -9.77 -5.93 15.92
CA ASN A 42 -9.85 -6.66 17.19
C ASN A 42 -9.50 -8.15 16.97
N PRO A 43 -8.58 -8.74 17.76
CA PRO A 43 -8.25 -10.16 17.68
C PRO A 43 -9.40 -11.09 18.13
N LYS A 44 -10.43 -10.55 18.78
CA LYS A 44 -11.62 -11.30 19.20
C LYS A 44 -12.65 -11.50 18.07
N THR A 45 -12.36 -11.07 16.84
CA THR A 45 -13.29 -11.26 15.73
C THR A 45 -13.48 -12.73 15.39
N PRO A 46 -14.73 -13.18 15.18
CA PRO A 46 -15.01 -14.58 14.87
C PRO A 46 -14.40 -14.99 13.52
N LEU A 47 -13.91 -16.23 13.43
CA LEU A 47 -13.29 -16.80 12.23
C LEU A 47 -14.19 -16.73 10.99
N MET A 48 -15.51 -16.84 11.16
CA MET A 48 -16.48 -16.68 10.07
C MET A 48 -16.40 -15.31 9.40
N THR A 49 -16.13 -14.26 10.17
CA THR A 49 -15.97 -12.89 9.66
C THR A 49 -14.62 -12.73 8.98
N LEU A 50 -13.55 -13.29 9.57
CA LEU A 50 -12.19 -13.26 9.00
C LEU A 50 -12.14 -13.91 7.61
N LYS A 51 -12.84 -15.03 7.41
CA LYS A 51 -12.94 -15.72 6.11
C LYS A 51 -13.57 -14.87 5.00
N LYS A 52 -14.37 -13.85 5.35
CA LYS A 52 -14.99 -12.93 4.39
C LYS A 52 -14.06 -11.77 4.01
N TRP A 53 -13.11 -11.43 4.87
CA TRP A 53 -12.20 -10.32 4.65
C TRP A 53 -11.15 -10.63 3.60
N ARG A 54 -10.79 -9.61 2.83
CA ARG A 54 -9.80 -9.67 1.76
C ARG A 54 -8.90 -8.46 1.83
N VAL A 55 -7.63 -8.65 1.50
CA VAL A 55 -6.62 -7.59 1.40
C VAL A 55 -6.08 -7.60 -0.02
N CYS A 56 -6.01 -6.45 -0.68
CA CYS A 56 -5.49 -6.37 -2.04
C CYS A 56 -3.96 -6.47 -2.09
N SER A 57 -3.42 -6.90 -3.22
CA SER A 57 -1.98 -7.10 -3.46
C SER A 57 -1.14 -5.84 -3.27
N GLU A 58 -1.71 -4.64 -3.44
CA GLU A 58 -1.02 -3.36 -3.20
C GLU A 58 -0.55 -3.15 -1.76
N HIS A 59 -1.07 -3.93 -0.81
CA HIS A 59 -0.64 -3.87 0.59
C HIS A 59 0.58 -4.73 0.90
N PHE A 60 1.09 -5.47 -0.10
CA PHE A 60 2.23 -6.38 0.01
C PHE A 60 3.33 -5.97 -0.97
N THR A 61 4.58 -6.18 -0.58
CA THR A 61 5.73 -6.01 -1.47
C THR A 61 5.91 -7.27 -2.33
N LEU A 62 6.67 -7.18 -3.43
CA LEU A 62 7.00 -8.37 -4.24
C LEU A 62 7.82 -9.40 -3.44
N GLU A 63 8.57 -8.95 -2.43
CA GLU A 63 9.41 -9.79 -1.57
C GLU A 63 8.58 -10.67 -0.62
N ASP A 64 7.34 -10.25 -0.33
CA ASP A 64 6.39 -11.01 0.49
C ASP A 64 5.79 -12.21 -0.26
N TYR A 65 5.97 -12.28 -1.58
CA TYR A 65 5.48 -13.40 -2.39
C TYR A 65 6.48 -14.56 -2.43
N THR A 66 5.95 -15.78 -2.53
CA THR A 66 6.74 -16.98 -2.81
C THR A 66 7.33 -16.92 -4.22
N CYS A 67 8.30 -17.79 -4.54
CA CYS A 67 8.95 -17.83 -5.87
C CYS A 67 7.97 -17.99 -7.05
N THR A 68 6.74 -18.47 -6.80
CA THR A 68 5.66 -18.58 -7.79
C THR A 68 4.89 -17.28 -8.03
N GLY A 69 5.11 -16.22 -7.24
CA GLY A 69 4.47 -14.90 -7.36
C GLY A 69 2.97 -14.87 -7.02
N THR A 70 2.34 -16.01 -6.76
CA THR A 70 0.88 -16.10 -6.55
C THR A 70 0.47 -16.25 -5.09
N ARG A 71 1.35 -16.75 -4.24
CA ARG A 71 1.09 -16.98 -2.81
C ARG A 71 1.98 -16.08 -1.97
N LEU A 72 1.45 -15.63 -0.84
CA LEU A 72 2.21 -14.90 0.17
C LEU A 72 2.98 -15.89 1.05
N LYS A 73 4.16 -15.48 1.50
CA LYS A 73 4.95 -16.20 2.51
C LYS A 73 4.21 -16.24 3.86
N ASP A 74 4.56 -17.19 4.72
CA ASP A 74 3.94 -17.32 6.05
C ASP A 74 4.27 -16.15 6.99
N GLU A 75 5.36 -15.43 6.72
CA GLU A 75 5.79 -14.22 7.45
C GLU A 75 5.20 -12.94 6.87
N ALA A 76 4.59 -13.00 5.67
CA ALA A 76 4.10 -11.82 4.98
C ALA A 76 2.94 -11.19 5.75
N THR A 77 3.01 -9.87 5.94
CA THR A 77 1.96 -9.06 6.56
C THR A 77 1.70 -7.82 5.71
N PRO A 78 0.47 -7.28 5.70
CA PRO A 78 0.23 -6.04 4.98
C PRO A 78 0.97 -4.90 5.67
N THR A 79 1.98 -4.34 5.01
CA THR A 79 2.85 -3.28 5.54
C THR A 79 2.62 -1.94 4.84
N ILE A 80 2.16 -1.98 3.59
CA ILE A 80 1.94 -0.78 2.78
C ILE A 80 0.53 -0.28 3.07
N PHE A 81 0.40 0.81 3.81
CA PHE A 81 -0.88 1.50 4.02
C PHE A 81 -0.82 2.87 3.39
N LYS A 82 -1.71 3.16 2.44
CA LYS A 82 -1.91 4.53 1.95
C LYS A 82 -2.55 5.32 3.10
N SER A 83 -1.71 5.91 3.94
CA SER A 83 -2.19 6.73 5.05
C SER A 83 -2.87 7.98 4.48
N LEU A 84 -3.94 8.43 5.15
CA LEU A 84 -4.65 9.67 4.81
C LEU A 84 -3.69 10.89 4.76
N THR A 85 -2.55 10.83 5.44
CA THR A 85 -1.49 11.84 5.38
C THR A 85 -0.78 11.91 4.03
N GLN A 86 -0.63 10.81 3.27
CA GLN A 86 -0.05 10.88 1.91
C GLN A 86 -0.99 11.58 0.91
N GLN A 87 -2.31 11.47 1.11
CA GLN A 87 -3.27 12.23 0.30
C GLN A 87 -3.19 13.73 0.63
N MET A 88 -2.93 14.11 1.88
CA MET A 88 -2.73 15.52 2.25
C MET A 88 -1.47 16.13 1.61
N PHE A 89 -0.39 15.36 1.41
CA PHE A 89 0.81 15.87 0.74
C PHE A 89 0.65 16.02 -0.78
N LEU A 90 -0.18 15.20 -1.44
CA LEU A 90 -0.45 15.36 -2.88
C LEU A 90 -1.39 16.53 -3.20
N PHE A 91 -2.32 16.88 -2.30
CA PHE A 91 -3.15 18.08 -2.48
C PHE A 91 -2.45 19.38 -2.07
N ALA A 92 -1.42 19.33 -1.22
CA ALA A 92 -0.69 20.53 -0.79
C ALA A 92 0.29 21.07 -1.85
N PHE A 93 0.73 20.26 -2.83
CA PHE A 93 1.70 20.71 -3.84
C PHE A 93 1.06 21.43 -5.05
N GLN A 94 -0.26 21.37 -5.24
CA GLN A 94 -0.93 22.04 -6.36
C GLN A 94 -1.46 23.45 -6.05
N LYS A 95 -1.25 23.98 -4.85
CA LYS A 95 -1.67 25.36 -4.48
C LYS A 95 -0.52 26.35 -4.28
N ASN A 96 0.55 26.22 -5.07
CA ASN A 96 1.51 27.31 -5.26
C ASN A 96 1.96 27.42 -6.74
N ASN A 97 1.02 27.33 -7.68
CA ASN A 97 1.24 27.79 -9.06
C ASN A 97 0.82 29.25 -9.23
N SER A 98 1.42 30.13 -8.42
CA SER A 98 1.43 31.57 -8.68
C SER A 98 2.79 32.16 -8.36
N CYS A 99 3.84 31.59 -8.95
CA CYS A 99 5.09 32.32 -9.15
C CYS A 99 5.27 32.52 -10.65
N HIS A 100 4.77 33.68 -11.06
CA HIS A 100 5.08 34.36 -12.29
C HIS A 100 6.60 34.58 -12.34
N CYS A 101 7.35 33.65 -12.95
CA CYS A 101 8.75 33.90 -13.28
C CYS A 101 8.78 34.58 -14.65
N TYR A 102 8.75 35.91 -14.62
CA TYR A 102 9.40 36.72 -15.63
C TYR A 102 10.84 36.23 -15.82
N PHE A 103 11.23 36.14 -17.09
CA PHE A 103 12.61 36.07 -17.59
C PHE A 103 13.68 36.53 -16.59
N CYS A 104 14.70 35.70 -16.34
CA CYS A 104 16.08 36.12 -16.55
C CYS A 104 17.09 34.96 -16.66
N HIS A 105 17.99 35.15 -17.60
CA HIS A 105 19.11 34.35 -18.09
C HIS A 105 20.08 33.67 -17.09
N ASN A 106 20.70 32.59 -17.61
CA ASN A 106 22.09 32.14 -17.46
C ASN A 106 22.63 31.58 -16.13
N CYS A 107 23.01 30.29 -16.17
CA CYS A 107 24.39 29.76 -15.98
C CYS A 107 24.29 28.23 -15.87
N VAL A 108 24.56 27.44 -16.92
CA VAL A 108 25.90 26.91 -17.27
C VAL A 108 26.58 26.18 -16.10
N ASN A 109 26.41 24.85 -16.10
CA ASN A 109 27.46 23.80 -16.09
C ASN A 109 28.55 23.75 -14.97
N TYR A 110 28.84 22.49 -14.59
CA TYR A 110 30.10 21.90 -14.08
C TYR A 110 30.37 21.79 -12.56
N TYR A 111 31.31 20.87 -12.26
CA TYR A 111 31.87 20.35 -10.99
C TYR A 111 31.12 19.13 -10.42
N THR A 112 31.59 17.87 -10.46
CA THR A 112 32.90 17.22 -10.24
C THR A 112 33.57 17.51 -8.89
N GLY A 113 33.86 16.42 -8.15
CA GLY A 113 34.68 16.36 -6.92
C GLY A 113 33.84 16.11 -5.65
N ARG A 114 34.28 15.39 -4.63
CA ARG A 114 35.50 14.63 -4.30
C ARG A 114 35.16 14.00 -2.94
N VAL A 115 35.42 12.70 -2.73
CA VAL A 115 35.35 12.08 -1.40
C VAL A 115 36.76 11.59 -1.10
N GLU A 116 37.34 12.22 -0.08
CA GLU A 116 38.50 11.86 0.76
C GLU A 116 39.80 11.39 0.08
#